data_AF-A0A381VRK3-F1
#
_entry.id   AF-A0A381VRK3-F1
#
_cell.length_a   1.000
_cell.length_b   1.000
_cell.length_c   1.000
_cell.angle_alpha   90.00
_cell.angle_beta   90.00
_cell.angle_gamma   90.00
#
_symmetry.space_group_name_H-M   'P 1'
#
loop_
_entity.id
_entity.type
_entity.pdbx_description
1 polymer ?
#
loop_
_entity_poly.entity_id
_entity_poly.type
_entity_poly.pdbx_seq_one_letter_code
_entity_poly.pdbx_strand_id
1 'polypeptide(L)'
;MRLIDKIALGLLLAGVLISTGCGSDKYPNELSLEDAPETIAEAFKDEKNANIKSMAIRATQLLKSRNYTGAHGILKQLMTLPDLNPEQRDLIASGLMAVAENLNKAAEQGNAQAGRYLKQQSFGK
;
A
#
# COMPACT_ATOMS: atom_id res chain seq x y z
N MET A 1 -62.49 18.42 -11.30
CA MET A 1 -62.49 18.82 -12.73
C MET A 1 -61.79 20.17 -12.79
N ARG A 2 -60.69 20.43 -13.49
CA ARG A 2 -60.03 19.80 -14.64
C ARG A 2 -58.52 20.08 -14.47
N LEU A 3 -57.70 19.05 -14.53
CA LEU A 3 -57.00 18.60 -15.73
C LEU A 3 -55.85 19.56 -16.08
N ILE A 4 -54.68 19.10 -15.65
CA ILE A 4 -53.35 19.50 -16.06
C ILE A 4 -53.32 19.56 -17.58
N ASP A 5 -53.13 20.75 -18.16
CA ASP A 5 -52.84 20.88 -19.58
C ASP A 5 -51.74 21.92 -19.79
N LYS A 6 -50.55 21.38 -20.10
CA LYS A 6 -49.64 21.85 -21.15
C LYS A 6 -49.07 23.27 -20.99
N ILE A 7 -47.99 23.35 -20.22
CA ILE A 7 -46.94 24.36 -20.41
C ILE A 7 -45.69 23.58 -20.79
N ALA A 8 -45.44 23.47 -22.10
CA ALA A 8 -44.40 24.22 -22.81
C ALA A 8 -43.00 23.70 -22.43
N LEU A 9 -42.45 22.82 -23.25
CA LEU A 9 -41.51 23.19 -24.32
C LEU A 9 -40.11 23.48 -23.76
N GLY A 10 -39.29 22.43 -23.80
CA GLY A 10 -37.85 22.49 -24.07
C GLY A 10 -37.06 23.64 -23.45
N LEU A 11 -36.73 23.51 -22.17
CA LEU A 11 -35.57 24.17 -21.56
C LEU A 11 -34.56 23.06 -21.19
N LEU A 12 -33.50 22.93 -21.97
CA LEU A 12 -32.20 23.55 -21.74
C LEU A 12 -31.29 22.66 -20.85
N LEU A 13 -30.31 22.04 -21.51
CA LEU A 13 -28.92 21.96 -21.02
C LEU A 13 -28.75 21.44 -19.59
N ALA A 14 -29.12 20.19 -19.33
CA ALA A 14 -28.59 19.44 -18.20
C ALA A 14 -27.30 18.73 -18.63
N GLY A 15 -26.21 19.18 -18.03
CA GLY A 15 -24.86 18.86 -18.41
C GLY A 15 -24.51 17.37 -18.41
N VAL A 16 -23.71 17.01 -19.39
CA VAL A 16 -22.77 15.90 -19.26
C VAL A 16 -21.40 16.49 -19.53
N LEU A 17 -20.87 17.20 -18.52
CA LEU A 17 -19.43 17.36 -18.40
C LEU A 17 -18.89 15.96 -18.16
N ILE A 18 -18.42 15.32 -19.23
CA ILE A 18 -17.62 14.11 -19.15
C ILE A 18 -16.33 14.57 -18.49
N SER A 19 -16.28 14.49 -17.15
CA SER A 19 -15.02 14.60 -16.43
C SER A 19 -14.15 13.47 -16.93
N THR A 20 -13.19 13.80 -17.78
CA THR A 20 -12.03 12.97 -18.08
C THR A 20 -11.57 12.36 -16.77
N GLY A 21 -11.72 11.04 -16.67
CA GLY A 21 -11.34 10.28 -15.49
C GLY A 21 -9.93 10.68 -15.12
N CYS A 22 -9.79 11.16 -13.88
CA CYS A 22 -8.50 11.34 -13.24
C CYS A 22 -7.73 10.03 -13.43
N GLY A 23 -6.51 10.14 -13.93
CA GLY A 23 -5.73 9.02 -14.44
C GLY A 23 -5.76 7.84 -13.50
N SER A 24 -6.00 6.67 -14.08
CA SER A 24 -5.99 5.35 -13.45
C SER A 24 -5.02 5.30 -12.27
N ASP A 25 -5.55 5.45 -11.05
CA ASP A 25 -4.91 5.02 -9.83
C ASP A 25 -4.76 3.49 -9.95
N LYS A 26 -3.68 3.05 -10.58
CA LYS A 26 -3.15 1.73 -10.29
C LYS A 26 -2.68 1.82 -8.86
N TYR A 27 -3.60 1.55 -7.93
CA TYR A 27 -3.20 1.08 -6.63
C TYR A 27 -2.18 -0.03 -6.88
N PRO A 28 -1.01 0.03 -6.22
CA PRO A 28 -0.04 -1.05 -6.30
C PRO A 28 -0.80 -2.36 -6.10
N ASN A 29 -0.60 -3.35 -6.97
CA ASN A 29 -1.31 -4.64 -6.90
C ASN A 29 -1.34 -5.09 -5.42
N GLU A 30 -2.54 -5.37 -4.90
CA GLU A 30 -2.73 -5.65 -3.48
C GLU A 30 -1.87 -6.86 -3.09
N LEU A 31 -0.73 -6.59 -2.46
CA LEU A 31 0.20 -7.62 -2.03
C LEU A 31 -0.28 -8.14 -0.68
N SER A 32 -0.76 -9.38 -0.66
CA SER A 32 -1.14 -10.03 0.59
C SER A 32 0.09 -10.22 1.48
N LEU A 33 -0.13 -10.27 2.80
CA LEU A 33 0.95 -10.49 3.76
C LEU A 33 1.57 -11.89 3.59
N GLU A 34 0.75 -12.84 3.14
CA GLU A 34 1.10 -14.22 2.87
C GLU A 34 2.02 -14.35 1.63
N ASP A 35 1.73 -13.60 0.57
CA ASP A 35 2.46 -13.67 -0.70
C ASP A 35 3.67 -12.71 -0.72
N ALA A 36 3.69 -11.71 0.17
CA ALA A 36 4.77 -10.73 0.27
C ALA A 36 6.18 -11.34 0.35
N PRO A 37 6.47 -12.39 1.15
CA PRO A 37 7.83 -12.91 1.25
C PRO A 37 8.34 -13.48 -0.08
N GLU A 38 7.54 -14.28 -0.79
CA GLU A 38 7.98 -14.90 -2.04
C GLU A 38 8.01 -13.89 -3.18
N THR A 39 7.05 -12.96 -3.23
CA THR A 39 7.02 -11.89 -4.24
C THR A 39 8.22 -10.97 -4.11
N ILE A 40 8.61 -10.59 -2.89
CA ILE A 40 9.82 -9.80 -2.63
C ILE A 40 11.07 -10.62 -2.93
N ALA A 41 11.13 -11.90 -2.55
CA ALA A 41 12.29 -12.74 -2.87
C ALA A 41 12.55 -12.81 -4.38
N GLU A 42 11.49 -12.99 -5.16
CA GLU A 42 11.55 -13.07 -6.61
C GLU A 42 12.01 -11.75 -7.25
N ALA A 43 11.43 -10.61 -6.84
CA ALA A 43 11.76 -9.30 -7.38
C ALA A 43 13.21 -8.86 -7.10
N PHE A 44 13.85 -9.42 -6.08
CA PHE A 44 15.23 -9.09 -5.69
C PHE A 44 16.23 -10.23 -5.95
N LYS A 45 15.84 -11.32 -6.63
CA LYS A 45 16.72 -12.49 -6.86
C LYS A 45 18.00 -12.12 -7.63
N ASP A 46 17.87 -11.23 -8.60
CA ASP A 46 18.94 -10.81 -9.51
C ASP A 46 19.59 -9.48 -9.12
N GLU A 47 19.17 -8.88 -7.99
CA GLU A 47 19.72 -7.63 -7.45
C GLU A 47 21.25 -7.73 -7.32
N LYS A 48 21.94 -6.70 -7.84
CA LYS A 48 23.42 -6.63 -7.86
C LYS A 48 23.95 -5.81 -6.70
N ASN A 49 23.18 -4.86 -6.18
CA ASN A 49 23.53 -4.12 -4.99
C ASN A 49 23.41 -5.03 -3.75
N ALA A 50 24.55 -5.41 -3.19
CA ALA A 50 24.62 -6.34 -2.06
C ALA A 50 23.86 -5.85 -0.82
N ASN A 51 23.81 -4.53 -0.58
CA ASN A 51 23.06 -3.96 0.54
C ASN A 51 21.55 -4.14 0.33
N ILE A 52 21.05 -3.76 -0.85
CA ILE A 52 19.63 -3.91 -1.21
C ILE A 52 19.21 -5.39 -1.14
N LYS A 53 20.00 -6.28 -1.74
CA LYS A 53 19.73 -7.72 -1.73
C LYS A 53 19.68 -8.28 -0.31
N SER A 54 20.64 -7.92 0.55
CA SER A 54 20.66 -8.35 1.94
C SER A 54 19.44 -7.87 2.72
N MET A 55 19.04 -6.61 2.53
CA MET A 55 17.84 -6.06 3.16
C MET A 55 16.56 -6.73 2.68
N ALA A 56 16.42 -7.00 1.37
CA ALA A 56 15.29 -7.75 0.84
C ALA A 56 15.22 -9.16 1.44
N ILE A 57 16.34 -9.89 1.48
CA ILE A 57 16.43 -11.21 2.13
C ILE A 57 16.00 -11.11 3.60
N ARG A 58 16.50 -10.14 4.34
CA ARG A 58 16.13 -9.95 5.76
C ARG A 58 14.63 -9.64 5.93
N ALA A 59 14.05 -8.80 5.07
CA ALA A 59 12.62 -8.52 5.09
C ALA A 59 11.81 -9.80 4.86
N THR A 60 12.16 -10.61 3.86
CA THR A 60 11.46 -11.89 3.58
C THR A 60 11.54 -12.87 4.75
N GLN A 61 12.69 -12.99 5.40
CA GLN A 61 12.86 -13.84 6.58
C GLN A 61 11.99 -13.37 7.75
N LEU A 62 11.92 -12.06 7.99
CA LEU A 62 11.09 -11.48 9.05
C LEU A 62 9.60 -11.66 8.77
N LEU A 63 9.16 -11.55 7.52
CA LEU A 63 7.78 -11.84 7.12
C LEU A 63 7.45 -13.32 7.34
N LYS A 64 8.32 -14.24 6.89
CA LYS A 64 8.16 -15.69 7.09
C LYS A 64 8.09 -16.08 8.58
N SER A 65 8.88 -15.41 9.42
CA SER A 65 8.87 -15.62 10.86
C SER A 65 7.78 -14.82 11.60
N ARG A 66 6.86 -14.17 10.88
CA ARG A 66 5.78 -13.32 11.41
C ARG A 66 6.26 -12.19 12.34
N ASN A 67 7.51 -11.75 12.17
CA ASN A 67 8.06 -10.59 12.88
C ASN A 67 7.73 -9.30 12.11
N TYR A 68 6.45 -8.90 12.16
CA TYR A 68 5.93 -7.80 11.38
C TYR A 68 6.51 -6.43 11.78
N THR A 69 6.86 -6.23 13.05
CA THR A 69 7.56 -5.00 13.48
C THR A 69 8.96 -4.89 12.88
N GLY A 70 9.67 -6.02 12.79
CA GLY A 70 10.97 -6.08 12.14
C GLY A 70 10.85 -5.90 10.63
N ALA A 71 9.91 -6.61 10.01
CA ALA A 71 9.66 -6.54 8.57
C ALA A 71 9.33 -5.11 8.14
N HIS A 72 8.38 -4.45 8.82
CA HIS A 72 8.02 -3.06 8.55
C HIS A 72 9.24 -2.12 8.66
N GLY A 73 10.10 -2.31 9.66
CA GLY A 73 11.32 -1.51 9.82
C GLY A 73 12.28 -1.64 8.63
N ILE A 74 12.55 -2.87 8.18
CA ILE A 74 13.46 -3.10 7.04
C ILE A 74 12.84 -2.61 5.72
N LEU A 75 11.54 -2.85 5.49
CA LEU A 75 10.83 -2.35 4.31
C LEU A 75 10.84 -0.82 4.24
N LYS A 76 10.59 -0.15 5.37
CA LYS A 76 10.69 1.31 5.48
C LYS A 76 12.12 1.79 5.17
N GLN A 77 13.14 1.10 5.65
CA GLN A 77 14.53 1.44 5.35
C GLN A 77 14.86 1.23 3.86
N LEU A 78 14.39 0.15 3.24
CA LEU A 78 14.54 -0.09 1.79
C LEU A 78 13.99 1.09 0.97
N MET A 79 12.81 1.60 1.33
CA MET A 79 12.20 2.76 0.66
C MET A 79 13.04 4.05 0.70
N THR A 80 14.01 4.15 1.59
CA THR A 80 14.92 5.32 1.67
C THR A 80 16.09 5.22 0.69
N LEU A 81 16.30 4.05 0.08
CA LEU A 81 17.40 3.84 -0.85
C LEU A 81 17.05 4.39 -2.24
N PRO A 82 17.90 5.25 -2.83
CA PRO A 82 17.62 5.85 -4.13
C PRO A 82 17.71 4.84 -5.28
N ASP A 83 18.51 3.78 -5.12
CA ASP A 83 18.86 2.82 -6.18
C ASP A 83 17.78 1.75 -6.44
N LEU A 84 16.64 1.81 -5.74
CA LEU A 84 15.49 0.95 -6.07
C LEU A 84 14.90 1.36 -7.41
N ASN A 85 14.76 0.38 -8.30
CA ASN A 85 14.01 0.59 -9.54
C ASN A 85 12.50 0.81 -9.23
N PRO A 86 11.72 1.34 -10.18
CA PRO A 86 10.31 1.65 -9.94
C PRO A 86 9.45 0.45 -9.49
N GLU A 87 9.68 -0.73 -10.05
CA GLU A 87 8.93 -1.95 -9.71
C GLU A 87 9.24 -2.43 -8.30
N GLN A 88 10.53 -2.45 -7.94
CA GLN A 88 10.98 -2.77 -6.58
C GLN A 88 10.40 -1.78 -5.57
N ARG A 89 10.40 -0.48 -5.91
CA ARG A 89 9.86 0.57 -5.03
C ARG A 89 8.36 0.40 -4.81
N ASP A 90 7.61 0.13 -5.87
CA ASP A 90 6.17 -0.13 -5.79
C ASP A 90 5.90 -1.37 -4.93
N LEU A 91 6.62 -2.47 -5.16
CA LEU A 91 6.48 -3.70 -4.39
C LEU A 91 6.80 -3.52 -2.90
N ILE A 92 7.88 -2.81 -2.57
CA ILE A 92 8.24 -2.54 -1.17
C ILE A 92 7.20 -1.61 -0.52
N ALA A 93 6.62 -0.66 -1.26
CA ALA A 93 5.52 0.16 -0.77
C ALA A 93 4.27 -0.68 -0.47
N SER A 94 3.87 -1.58 -1.37
CA SER A 94 2.76 -2.52 -1.14
C SER A 94 3.00 -3.39 0.08
N GLY A 95 4.20 -3.99 0.19
CA GLY A 95 4.57 -4.79 1.35
C GLY A 95 4.57 -4.00 2.65
N LEU A 96 5.04 -2.75 2.63
CA LEU A 96 5.03 -1.88 3.80
C LEU A 96 3.59 -1.59 4.26
N MET A 97 2.68 -1.31 3.32
CA MET A 97 1.26 -1.08 3.62
C MET A 97 0.58 -2.33 4.19
N ALA A 98 0.79 -3.50 3.58
CA ALA A 98 0.22 -4.76 4.05
C ALA A 98 0.68 -5.11 5.49
N VAL A 99 1.96 -4.92 5.78
CA VAL A 99 2.51 -5.13 7.13
C VAL A 99 1.97 -4.09 8.11
N ALA A 100 1.85 -2.82 7.70
CA ALA A 100 1.28 -1.77 8.54
C ALA A 100 -0.20 -2.04 8.87
N GLU A 101 -1.00 -2.46 7.90
CA GLU A 101 -2.40 -2.85 8.12
C GLU A 101 -2.50 -4.02 9.10
N ASN A 102 -1.66 -5.05 8.94
CA ASN A 102 -1.62 -6.17 9.87
C ASN A 102 -1.28 -5.73 11.30
N LEU A 103 -0.28 -4.84 11.46
CA LEU A 103 0.11 -4.29 12.75
C LEU A 103 -1.03 -3.47 13.39
N ASN A 104 -1.75 -2.66 12.59
CA ASN A 104 -2.90 -1.89 13.08
C ASN A 104 -4.01 -2.83 13.57
N LYS A 105 -4.39 -3.83 12.76
CA LYS A 105 -5.38 -4.86 13.17
C LYS A 105 -4.96 -5.58 14.45
N ALA A 106 -3.69 -5.95 14.57
CA ALA A 106 -3.17 -6.59 15.78
C ALA A 106 -3.26 -5.66 17.00
N ALA A 107 -2.94 -4.37 16.85
CA ALA A 107 -3.03 -3.38 17.92
C ALA A 107 -4.49 -3.16 18.37
N GLU A 108 -5.43 -3.07 17.43
CA GLU A 108 -6.87 -2.98 17.69
C GLU A 108 -7.39 -4.20 18.46
N GLN A 109 -6.82 -5.38 18.19
CA GLN A 109 -7.11 -6.63 18.91
C GLN A 109 -6.39 -6.75 20.27
N GLY A 110 -5.72 -5.69 20.73
CA GLY A 110 -5.06 -5.66 22.04
C GLY A 110 -3.60 -6.13 22.05
N ASN A 111 -2.96 -6.29 20.89
CA ASN A 111 -1.52 -6.58 20.84
C ASN A 111 -0.72 -5.34 21.27
N ALA A 112 -0.24 -5.35 22.52
CA ALA A 112 0.51 -4.26 23.11
C ALA A 112 1.85 -3.99 22.39
N GLN A 113 2.49 -5.01 21.81
CA GLN A 113 3.74 -4.84 21.07
C GLN A 113 3.49 -4.07 19.76
N ALA A 114 2.47 -4.45 18.99
CA ALA A 114 2.08 -3.75 17.76
C ALA A 114 1.66 -2.31 18.06
N GLY A 115 0.84 -2.09 19.10
CA GLY A 115 0.43 -0.74 19.51
C GLY A 115 1.60 0.15 19.92
N ARG A 116 2.55 -0.36 20.71
CA ARG A 116 3.77 0.37 21.09
C ARG A 116 4.63 0.71 19.88
N TYR A 117 4.81 -0.25 18.97
CA TYR A 117 5.57 -0.05 17.74
C TYR A 117 4.96 1.06 16.87
N LEU A 118 3.65 0.98 16.59
CA LEU A 118 2.94 1.98 15.78
C LEU A 118 3.01 3.37 16.42
N LYS A 119 2.87 3.45 17.75
CA LYS A 119 3.03 4.70 18.50
C LYS A 119 4.42 5.30 18.31
N GLN A 120 5.49 4.50 18.36
CA GLN A 120 6.84 4.97 18.06
C GLN A 120 6.98 5.47 16.62
N GLN A 121 6.37 4.77 15.65
CA GLN A 121 6.40 5.18 14.24
C GLN A 121 5.65 6.49 13.98
N SER A 122 4.57 6.78 14.73
CA SER A 122 3.81 8.03 14.58
C SER A 122 4.54 9.26 15.15
N PHE A 123 5.35 9.08 16.20
CA PHE A 123 6.09 10.17 16.86
C PHE A 123 7.45 10.47 16.24
N GLY A 124 7.97 9.60 15.37
CA GLY A 124 9.25 9.81 14.69
C GLY A 124 9.18 10.70 13.44
N LYS A 125 8.24 11.65 13.39
CA LYS A 125 8.12 12.65 12.32
C LYS A 125 8.92 13.91 12.66
#